data_AF-A0A6B0YXA5-F1
#
_entry.id   AF-A0A6B0YXA5-F1
#
_cell.length_a   1.000
_cell.length_b   1.000
_cell.length_c   1.000
_cell.angle_alpha   90.00
_cell.angle_beta   90.00
_cell.angle_gamma   90.00
#
_symmetry.space_group_name_H-M   'P 1'
#
loop_
_entity.id
_entity.type
_entity.pdbx_description
1 polymer ?
#
loop_
_entity_poly.entity_id
_entity_poly.type
_entity_poly.pdbx_seq_one_letter_code
_entity_poly.pdbx_strand_id
1 'polypeptide(L)'
;MDFSLTPSLEDRLTPSPTLFVNERVRQMWAEGHTVYHLGFGESRFPVHPKIVRALVEHASRQSYLPSAGLPELRQAVAGFHSRRLGRDVKAEQVVIAPGSKALLFAFQMAVTGATVLPTPSWVSYEPQSRLLSRPVLRLPSSPQDGHRIHPERLRRLLHHSPHSQHLLILNSPGNPTGQMLAPALLEEIADICRREKVLVLSDEIYGLTAFGQEHVSISRFYPEGTVVVGGKSKHLSLGGWRLGIAIVPPGESGQRLLQSAAKIGSELWSTASAPIQYAAVTAYADDAELAAYIKKCTALHAARTRFLWRGLCELDVPCAEPMGGFYLFPNFDHWKKQLSARGVHTSVDLARFLLDEFQVATLPGSDFGTPDTELSLRLSTSYVDLETDEKAAKMIERSDSGMSEESLLRDYHPGMNEVLVRFGSFLSSLQSV
;
A
#
# COMPACT_ATOMS: atom_id res chain seq x y z
N MET A 1 40.53 -0.19 5.48
CA MET A 1 40.07 1.20 5.61
C MET A 1 38.83 1.12 6.46
N ASP A 2 38.94 1.48 7.73
CA ASP A 2 37.83 1.37 8.69
C ASP A 2 37.09 2.71 8.72
N PHE A 3 35.99 2.77 7.97
CA PHE A 3 35.00 3.83 8.10
C PHE A 3 33.88 3.31 9.00
N SER A 4 33.34 4.16 9.87
CA SER A 4 32.13 3.86 10.65
C SER A 4 30.91 4.36 9.88
N LEU A 5 29.84 3.58 9.84
CA LEU A 5 28.60 4.03 9.23
C LEU A 5 27.88 4.97 10.22
N THR A 6 26.94 5.76 9.71
CA THR A 6 26.11 6.60 10.57
C THR A 6 25.32 5.71 11.54
N PRO A 7 25.18 6.05 12.83
CA PRO A 7 24.44 5.21 13.79
C PRO A 7 22.98 4.92 13.37
N SER A 8 22.38 5.78 12.55
CA SER A 8 21.07 5.55 11.95
C SER A 8 21.04 4.41 10.93
N LEU A 9 22.16 4.11 10.28
CA LEU A 9 22.32 3.00 9.33
C LEU A 9 22.73 1.70 10.04
N GLU A 10 23.53 1.77 11.12
CA GLU A 10 24.03 0.58 11.84
C GLU A 10 22.96 -0.05 12.74
N ASP A 11 22.24 0.74 13.54
CA ASP A 11 21.39 0.22 14.62
C ASP A 11 19.88 0.35 14.38
N ARG A 12 19.45 1.15 13.39
CA ARG A 12 18.04 1.58 13.28
C ARG A 12 17.30 1.13 12.03
N LEU A 13 17.98 0.48 11.09
CA LEU A 13 17.39 0.06 9.81
C LEU A 13 17.50 -1.42 9.61
N THR A 14 16.34 -2.07 9.54
CA THR A 14 16.23 -3.40 8.97
C THR A 14 16.05 -3.29 7.44
N PRO A 15 16.68 -4.17 6.64
CA PRO A 15 16.37 -4.28 5.22
C PRO A 15 14.86 -4.46 5.00
N SER A 16 14.35 -3.98 3.86
CA SER A 16 12.93 -4.08 3.52
C SER A 16 12.46 -5.54 3.58
N PRO A 17 11.55 -5.92 4.48
CA PRO A 17 11.18 -7.33 4.66
C PRO A 17 10.53 -7.94 3.42
N THR A 18 9.77 -7.13 2.66
CA THR A 18 9.23 -7.53 1.36
C THR A 18 10.33 -7.92 0.36
N LEU A 19 11.48 -7.22 0.34
CA LEU A 19 12.55 -7.53 -0.61
C LEU A 19 13.28 -8.81 -0.20
N PHE A 20 13.54 -8.97 1.10
CA PHE A 20 14.19 -10.15 1.66
C PHE A 20 13.40 -11.44 1.34
N VAL A 21 12.08 -11.45 1.60
CA VAL A 21 11.24 -12.62 1.27
C VAL A 21 11.20 -12.88 -0.24
N ASN A 22 11.13 -11.83 -1.07
CA ASN A 22 11.15 -11.99 -2.52
C ASN A 22 12.42 -12.68 -3.02
N GLU A 23 13.58 -12.34 -2.47
CA GLU A 23 14.86 -12.96 -2.84
C GLU A 23 14.89 -14.44 -2.46
N ARG A 24 14.43 -14.77 -1.25
CA ARG A 24 14.34 -16.17 -0.80
C ARG A 24 13.40 -17.00 -1.68
N VAL A 25 12.22 -16.47 -2.02
CA VAL A 25 11.26 -17.17 -2.90
C VAL A 25 11.86 -17.39 -4.29
N ARG A 26 12.55 -16.39 -4.86
CA ARG A 26 13.23 -16.55 -6.17
C ARG A 26 14.29 -17.63 -6.13
N GLN A 27 15.06 -17.71 -5.04
CA GLN A 27 16.04 -18.77 -4.86
C GLN A 27 15.36 -20.15 -4.83
N MET A 28 14.29 -20.31 -4.05
CA MET A 28 13.55 -21.57 -3.97
C MET A 28 12.96 -21.99 -5.32
N TRP A 29 12.42 -21.05 -6.11
CA TRP A 29 11.99 -21.35 -7.48
C TRP A 29 13.14 -21.78 -8.40
N ALA A 30 14.31 -21.15 -8.27
CA ALA A 30 15.50 -21.53 -9.04
C ALA A 30 16.03 -22.92 -8.65
N GLU A 31 15.82 -23.34 -7.40
CA GLU A 31 16.09 -24.68 -6.88
C GLU A 31 15.01 -25.71 -7.27
N GLY A 32 13.94 -25.29 -7.96
CA GLY A 32 12.86 -26.17 -8.44
C GLY A 32 11.72 -26.39 -7.44
N HIS A 33 11.73 -25.72 -6.29
CA HIS A 33 10.63 -25.78 -5.34
C HIS A 33 9.42 -24.99 -5.86
N THR A 34 8.22 -25.51 -5.64
CA THR A 34 6.99 -24.73 -5.84
C THR A 34 6.70 -23.93 -4.58
N VAL A 35 6.65 -22.61 -4.69
CA VAL A 35 6.35 -21.69 -3.57
C VAL A 35 5.23 -20.74 -3.96
N TYR A 36 4.21 -20.64 -3.09
CA TYR A 36 3.07 -19.74 -3.25
C TYR A 36 3.36 -18.40 -2.57
N HIS A 37 3.59 -17.37 -3.39
CA HIS A 37 4.10 -16.10 -2.90
C HIS A 37 2.98 -15.10 -2.55
N LEU A 38 2.58 -15.07 -1.28
CA LEU A 38 1.64 -14.09 -0.72
C LEU A 38 2.33 -12.87 -0.08
N GLY A 39 3.66 -12.88 0.08
CA GLY A 39 4.42 -11.73 0.62
C GLY A 39 4.51 -10.53 -0.33
N PHE A 40 4.37 -10.71 -1.65
CA PHE A 40 4.64 -9.65 -2.63
C PHE A 40 3.38 -8.89 -3.07
N GLY A 41 3.43 -7.57 -2.95
CA GLY A 41 2.30 -6.66 -3.16
C GLY A 41 2.36 -5.83 -4.43
N GLU A 42 2.42 -6.48 -5.60
CA GLU A 42 2.44 -5.84 -6.92
C GLU A 42 1.20 -6.19 -7.74
N SER A 43 0.55 -5.19 -8.35
CA SER A 43 -0.46 -5.45 -9.38
C SER A 43 0.26 -5.86 -10.66
N ARG A 44 -0.05 -7.07 -11.14
CA ARG A 44 0.63 -7.72 -12.26
C ARG A 44 -0.17 -7.68 -13.57
N PHE A 45 -1.38 -7.13 -13.56
CA PHE A 45 -2.19 -7.04 -14.78
C PHE A 45 -1.44 -6.26 -15.88
N PRO A 46 -1.57 -6.64 -17.18
CA PRO A 46 -0.88 -5.98 -18.27
C PRO A 46 -1.08 -4.46 -18.28
N VAL A 47 -0.07 -3.70 -18.68
CA VAL A 47 -0.25 -2.26 -18.87
C VAL A 47 -1.22 -2.03 -20.03
N HIS A 48 -2.20 -1.14 -19.84
CA HIS A 48 -3.17 -0.83 -20.88
C HIS A 48 -2.47 -0.35 -22.18
N PRO A 49 -2.81 -0.88 -23.38
CA PRO A 49 -2.09 -0.58 -24.62
C PRO A 49 -1.99 0.92 -24.95
N LYS A 50 -3.01 1.70 -24.58
CA LYS A 50 -3.01 3.16 -24.76
C LYS A 50 -1.86 3.84 -24.02
N ILE A 51 -1.55 3.37 -22.81
CA ILE A 51 -0.47 3.89 -21.97
C ILE A 51 0.89 3.43 -22.49
N VAL A 52 0.99 2.17 -22.94
CA VAL A 52 2.22 1.65 -23.59
C VAL A 52 2.57 2.47 -24.83
N ARG A 53 1.59 2.72 -25.72
CA ARG A 53 1.80 3.55 -26.92
C ARG A 53 2.28 4.95 -26.57
N ALA A 54 1.70 5.59 -25.56
CA ALA A 54 2.12 6.91 -25.11
C ALA A 54 3.57 6.91 -24.60
N LEU A 55 4.03 5.85 -23.91
CA LEU A 55 5.42 5.73 -23.51
C LEU A 55 6.36 5.56 -24.71
N VAL A 56 6.00 4.72 -25.68
CA VAL A 56 6.78 4.52 -26.91
C VAL A 56 6.91 5.84 -27.68
N GLU A 57 5.83 6.58 -27.83
CA GLU A 57 5.80 7.88 -28.51
C GLU A 57 6.73 8.92 -27.83
N HIS A 58 6.82 8.88 -26.51
CA HIS A 58 7.59 9.84 -25.72
C HIS A 58 8.97 9.33 -25.29
N ALA A 59 9.41 8.18 -25.79
CA ALA A 59 10.69 7.57 -25.43
C ALA A 59 11.90 8.48 -25.72
N SER A 60 11.79 9.37 -26.71
CA SER A 60 12.85 10.32 -27.10
C SER A 60 12.95 11.56 -26.19
N ARG A 61 12.04 11.74 -25.22
CA ARG A 61 12.02 12.90 -24.32
C ARG A 61 13.14 12.81 -23.27
N GLN A 62 14.32 13.32 -23.61
CA GLN A 62 15.54 13.20 -22.79
C GLN A 62 15.81 14.35 -21.80
N SER A 63 15.18 15.51 -21.98
CA SER A 63 15.51 16.71 -21.19
C SER A 63 14.95 16.66 -19.77
N TYR A 64 15.65 17.29 -18.83
CA TYR A 64 15.13 17.55 -17.50
C TYR A 64 13.83 18.36 -17.55
N LEU A 65 12.91 18.00 -16.67
CA LEU A 65 11.65 18.69 -16.41
C LEU A 65 11.74 19.49 -15.10
N PRO A 66 10.79 20.40 -14.82
CA PRO A 66 10.73 21.08 -13.53
C PRO A 66 10.72 20.08 -12.36
N SER A 67 11.30 20.45 -11.22
CA SER A 67 11.40 19.55 -10.07
C SER A 67 10.05 19.15 -9.48
N ALA A 68 9.05 20.02 -9.60
CA ALA A 68 7.66 19.72 -9.24
C ALA A 68 6.93 18.83 -10.27
N GLY A 69 7.53 18.61 -11.44
CA GLY A 69 6.97 17.81 -12.54
C GLY A 69 6.55 18.61 -13.78
N LEU A 70 6.26 17.87 -14.84
CA LEU A 70 5.75 18.37 -16.12
C LEU A 70 4.46 19.19 -15.92
N PRO A 71 4.37 20.45 -16.36
CA PRO A 71 3.16 21.27 -16.20
C PRO A 71 1.89 20.62 -16.72
N GLU A 72 1.94 19.99 -17.90
CA GLU A 72 0.83 19.30 -18.53
C GLU A 72 0.33 18.11 -17.69
N LEU A 73 1.27 17.35 -17.09
CA LEU A 73 0.91 16.26 -16.18
C LEU A 73 0.28 16.80 -14.89
N ARG A 74 0.83 17.88 -14.33
CA ARG A 74 0.28 18.51 -13.13
C ARG A 74 -1.16 18.98 -13.36
N GLN A 75 -1.44 19.55 -14.54
CA GLN A 75 -2.80 19.92 -14.95
C GLN A 75 -3.72 18.70 -15.10
N ALA A 76 -3.24 17.62 -15.73
CA ALA A 76 -4.02 16.39 -15.89
C ALA A 76 -4.35 15.74 -14.54
N VAL A 77 -3.38 15.67 -13.63
CA VAL A 77 -3.56 15.17 -12.26
C VAL A 77 -4.56 16.03 -11.49
N ALA A 78 -4.43 17.37 -11.56
CA ALA A 78 -5.35 18.29 -10.93
C ALA A 78 -6.79 18.05 -11.41
N GLY A 79 -7.02 18.01 -12.73
CA GLY A 79 -8.34 17.71 -13.29
C GLY A 79 -8.88 16.34 -12.86
N PHE A 80 -8.06 15.29 -12.93
CA PHE A 80 -8.43 13.93 -12.53
C PHE A 80 -8.88 13.82 -11.06
N HIS A 81 -8.17 14.53 -10.18
CA HIS A 81 -8.44 14.50 -8.75
C HIS A 81 -9.53 15.50 -8.33
N SER A 82 -9.76 16.60 -9.05
CA SER A 82 -10.84 17.54 -8.71
C SER A 82 -12.21 16.85 -8.66
N ARG A 83 -12.48 15.98 -9.63
CA ARG A 83 -13.72 15.18 -9.69
C ARG A 83 -13.85 14.21 -8.52
N ARG A 84 -12.74 13.56 -8.13
CA ARG A 84 -12.73 12.51 -7.11
C ARG A 84 -12.71 13.05 -5.68
N LEU A 85 -12.02 14.17 -5.48
CA LEU A 85 -11.96 14.83 -4.19
C LEU A 85 -13.18 15.74 -3.95
N GLY A 86 -13.99 15.98 -4.98
CA GLY A 86 -15.17 16.85 -4.90
C GLY A 86 -14.82 18.32 -4.65
N ARG A 87 -13.61 18.75 -5.04
CA ARG A 87 -13.12 20.13 -4.88
C ARG A 87 -12.22 20.52 -6.05
N ASP A 88 -12.13 21.82 -6.31
CA ASP A 88 -11.26 22.36 -7.36
C ASP A 88 -9.77 22.27 -6.94
N VAL A 89 -9.07 21.28 -7.47
CA VAL A 89 -7.61 21.12 -7.35
C VAL A 89 -6.95 21.86 -8.50
N LYS A 90 -5.93 22.66 -8.18
CA LYS A 90 -5.12 23.40 -9.16
C LYS A 90 -3.79 22.70 -9.45
N ALA A 91 -3.22 22.92 -10.64
CA ALA A 91 -1.93 22.35 -11.04
C ALA A 91 -0.80 22.79 -10.08
N GLU A 92 -0.90 24.00 -9.55
CA GLU A 92 0.01 24.59 -8.56
C GLU A 92 -0.07 23.89 -7.20
N GLN A 93 -1.00 22.94 -6.99
CA GLN A 93 -1.05 22.08 -5.81
C GLN A 93 -0.40 20.71 -6.04
N VAL A 94 -0.05 20.39 -7.28
CA VAL A 94 0.41 19.05 -7.66
C VAL A 94 1.94 18.98 -7.68
N VAL A 95 2.50 17.93 -7.07
CA VAL A 95 3.91 17.54 -7.15
C VAL A 95 4.03 16.14 -7.75
N ILE A 96 4.94 15.97 -8.70
CA ILE A 96 5.28 14.68 -9.31
C ILE A 96 6.67 14.26 -8.86
N ALA A 97 6.85 12.99 -8.50
CA ALA A 97 8.16 12.45 -8.11
C ALA A 97 8.34 10.98 -8.54
N PRO A 98 9.56 10.41 -8.40
CA PRO A 98 9.87 8.99 -8.62
C PRO A 98 9.15 7.98 -7.70
N GLY A 99 7.82 7.95 -7.74
CA GLY A 99 6.95 7.10 -6.93
C GLY A 99 6.47 7.76 -5.63
N SER A 100 5.33 7.30 -5.11
CA SER A 100 4.72 7.83 -3.88
C SER A 100 5.63 7.69 -2.66
N LYS A 101 6.46 6.62 -2.59
CA LYS A 101 7.43 6.40 -1.51
C LYS A 101 8.39 7.60 -1.33
N ALA A 102 8.84 8.21 -2.42
CA ALA A 102 9.72 9.38 -2.37
C ALA A 102 8.98 10.62 -1.83
N LEU A 103 7.72 10.82 -2.24
CA LEU A 103 6.88 11.91 -1.74
C LEU A 103 6.57 11.75 -0.25
N LEU A 104 6.22 10.55 0.21
CA LEU A 104 6.00 10.27 1.63
C LEU A 104 7.21 10.63 2.48
N PHE A 105 8.43 10.30 2.01
CA PHE A 105 9.67 10.68 2.67
C PHE A 105 9.87 12.20 2.63
N ALA A 106 9.67 12.83 1.47
CA ALA A 106 9.85 14.27 1.27
C ALA A 106 8.95 15.09 2.21
N PHE A 107 7.67 14.73 2.33
CA PHE A 107 6.75 15.45 3.21
C PHE A 107 7.02 15.19 4.69
N GLN A 108 7.47 13.99 5.08
CA GLN A 108 7.98 13.77 6.44
C GLN A 108 9.20 14.63 6.74
N MET A 109 10.09 14.85 5.76
CA MET A 109 11.29 15.68 5.91
C MET A 109 10.97 17.18 5.89
N ALA A 110 9.93 17.59 5.15
CA ALA A 110 9.55 18.99 4.96
C ALA A 110 8.91 19.64 6.20
N VAL A 111 8.52 18.85 7.21
CA VAL A 111 7.81 19.34 8.40
C VAL A 111 8.52 18.88 9.67
N THR A 112 8.28 19.57 10.77
CA THR A 112 8.77 19.21 12.10
C THR A 112 7.73 18.36 12.87
N GLY A 113 8.00 18.05 14.14
CA GLY A 113 7.05 17.34 15.01
C GLY A 113 7.14 15.82 14.94
N ALA A 114 6.22 15.16 15.66
CA ALA A 114 6.17 13.71 15.77
C ALA A 114 5.30 13.09 14.67
N THR A 115 5.69 11.93 14.17
CA THR A 115 4.85 11.14 13.27
C THR A 115 3.87 10.32 14.10
N VAL A 116 2.57 10.53 13.89
CA VAL A 116 1.51 9.69 14.44
C VAL A 116 1.21 8.60 13.41
N LEU A 117 1.36 7.35 13.83
CA LEU A 117 1.30 6.21 12.91
C LEU A 117 0.33 5.13 13.42
N PRO A 118 -0.80 4.90 12.74
CA PRO A 118 -1.64 3.73 12.97
C PRO A 118 -0.81 2.44 12.87
N THR A 119 -1.00 1.50 13.79
CA THR A 119 -0.42 0.15 13.66
C THR A 119 -1.51 -0.92 13.65
N PRO A 120 -1.46 -1.90 12.73
CA PRO A 120 -0.43 -2.10 11.71
C PRO A 120 -0.51 -1.09 10.56
N SER A 121 0.62 -0.78 9.93
CA SER A 121 0.69 0.07 8.73
C SER A 121 1.85 -0.31 7.82
N TRP A 122 1.87 0.25 6.60
CA TRP A 122 2.86 -0.13 5.60
C TRP A 122 4.30 0.06 6.08
N VAL A 123 5.10 -0.98 5.82
CA VAL A 123 6.46 -1.23 6.36
C VAL A 123 7.50 -0.12 6.17
N SER A 124 7.22 0.95 5.41
CA SER A 124 8.18 2.03 5.17
C SER A 124 7.84 3.34 5.87
N TYR A 125 6.66 3.52 6.46
CA TYR A 125 6.32 4.78 7.14
C TYR A 125 7.22 5.01 8.37
N GLU A 126 7.29 4.06 9.28
CA GLU A 126 8.12 4.18 10.48
C GLU A 126 9.63 4.24 10.17
N PRO A 127 10.20 3.38 9.30
CA PRO A 127 11.60 3.51 8.91
C PRO A 127 11.94 4.87 8.29
N GLN A 128 11.06 5.46 7.47
CA GLN A 128 11.26 6.82 6.96
C GLN A 128 11.30 7.86 8.07
N SER A 129 10.42 7.76 9.06
CA SER A 129 10.45 8.64 10.24
C SER A 129 11.74 8.46 11.05
N ARG A 130 12.21 7.22 11.24
CA ARG A 130 13.46 6.92 11.95
C ARG A 130 14.70 7.44 11.22
N LEU A 131 14.75 7.32 9.88
CA LEU A 131 15.81 7.91 9.04
C LEU A 131 15.93 9.43 9.27
N LEU A 132 14.80 10.10 9.45
CA LEU A 132 14.70 11.53 9.68
C LEU A 132 14.83 11.91 11.16
N SER A 133 15.12 10.94 12.05
CA SER A 133 15.14 11.12 13.50
C SER A 133 13.87 11.76 14.08
N ARG A 134 12.73 11.53 13.43
CA ARG A 134 11.42 12.00 13.89
C ARG A 134 10.92 11.10 15.02
N PRO A 135 10.37 11.64 16.12
CA PRO A 135 9.65 10.84 17.10
C PRO A 135 8.46 10.13 16.46
N VAL A 136 8.23 8.87 16.82
CA VAL A 136 7.13 8.05 16.29
C VAL A 136 6.17 7.73 17.43
N LEU A 137 4.93 8.20 17.30
CA LEU A 137 3.82 7.91 18.20
C LEU A 137 2.92 6.86 17.54
N ARG A 138 3.08 5.61 17.95
CA ARG A 138 2.24 4.51 17.43
C ARG A 138 0.81 4.64 17.98
N LEU A 139 -0.16 4.46 17.10
CA LEU A 139 -1.59 4.40 17.39
C LEU A 139 -2.08 2.97 17.15
N PRO A 140 -1.94 2.06 18.13
CA PRO A 140 -2.28 0.65 17.94
C PRO A 140 -3.78 0.45 17.78
N SER A 141 -4.13 -0.36 16.80
CA SER A 141 -5.46 -0.96 16.60
C SER A 141 -5.49 -2.39 17.16
N SER A 142 -6.57 -3.15 16.95
CA SER A 142 -6.66 -4.52 17.44
C SER A 142 -7.25 -5.46 16.37
N PRO A 143 -6.82 -6.74 16.32
CA PRO A 143 -7.41 -7.71 15.40
C PRO A 143 -8.93 -7.83 15.56
N GLN A 144 -9.44 -7.73 16.80
CA GLN A 144 -10.86 -7.85 17.12
C GLN A 144 -11.73 -6.77 16.49
N ASP A 145 -11.18 -5.59 16.24
CA ASP A 145 -11.87 -4.50 15.55
C ASP A 145 -11.56 -4.43 14.04
N GLY A 146 -10.84 -5.41 13.50
CA GLY A 146 -10.39 -5.42 12.12
C GLY A 146 -9.24 -4.43 11.86
N HIS A 147 -8.47 -4.09 12.89
CA HIS A 147 -7.39 -3.11 12.84
C HIS A 147 -7.85 -1.70 12.43
N ARG A 148 -9.04 -1.29 12.89
CA ARG A 148 -9.59 0.04 12.63
C ARG A 148 -8.95 1.09 13.54
N ILE A 149 -8.86 2.31 13.01
CA ILE A 149 -8.40 3.47 13.79
C ILE A 149 -9.54 3.91 14.72
N HIS A 150 -9.22 4.15 15.98
CA HIS A 150 -10.16 4.67 16.98
C HIS A 150 -9.91 6.15 17.26
N PRO A 151 -10.87 7.04 16.97
CA PRO A 151 -10.74 8.48 17.18
C PRO A 151 -10.41 8.85 18.63
N GLU A 152 -10.99 8.14 19.60
CA GLU A 152 -10.71 8.38 21.02
C GLU A 152 -9.28 7.98 21.43
N ARG A 153 -8.69 6.97 20.76
CA ARG A 153 -7.26 6.67 20.97
C ARG A 153 -6.40 7.77 20.35
N LEU A 154 -6.78 8.31 19.19
CA LEU A 154 -6.07 9.43 18.56
C LEU A 154 -6.12 10.69 19.43
N ARG A 155 -7.30 11.08 19.96
CA ARG A 155 -7.44 12.22 20.88
C ARG A 155 -6.53 12.07 22.09
N ARG A 156 -6.59 10.93 22.76
CA ARG A 156 -5.76 10.66 23.94
C ARG A 156 -4.28 10.67 23.61
N LEU A 157 -3.86 10.10 22.48
CA LEU A 157 -2.47 10.10 22.06
C LEU A 157 -1.95 11.52 21.82
N LEU A 158 -2.72 12.36 21.13
CA LEU A 158 -2.37 13.75 20.86
C LEU A 158 -2.32 14.58 22.16
N HIS A 159 -3.33 14.44 23.02
CA HIS A 159 -3.43 15.15 24.31
C HIS A 159 -2.22 14.87 25.23
N HIS A 160 -1.76 13.62 25.31
CA HIS A 160 -0.62 13.25 26.16
C HIS A 160 0.73 13.37 25.45
N SER A 161 0.75 13.80 24.19
CA SER A 161 1.98 13.92 23.44
C SER A 161 2.85 15.06 24.00
N PRO A 162 4.16 14.84 24.23
CA PRO A 162 5.06 15.91 24.63
C PRO A 162 5.43 16.85 23.45
N HIS A 163 4.91 16.60 22.25
CA HIS A 163 5.24 17.33 21.04
C HIS A 163 4.12 18.30 20.66
N SER A 164 4.50 19.50 20.20
CA SER A 164 3.55 20.56 19.81
C SER A 164 3.06 20.48 18.37
N GLN A 165 3.61 19.56 17.57
CA GLN A 165 3.26 19.37 16.16
C GLN A 165 3.26 17.89 15.82
N HIS A 166 2.30 17.49 14.97
CA HIS A 166 2.10 16.11 14.59
C HIS A 166 1.85 15.97 13.10
N LEU A 167 2.33 14.87 12.56
CA LEU A 167 2.08 14.40 11.21
C LEU A 167 1.37 13.05 11.30
N LEU A 168 0.08 12.99 11.01
CA LEU A 168 -0.66 11.74 10.92
C LEU A 168 -0.47 11.14 9.53
N ILE A 169 0.00 9.90 9.45
CA ILE A 169 -0.01 9.14 8.19
C ILE A 169 -1.23 8.23 8.18
N LEU A 170 -2.11 8.42 7.20
CA LEU A 170 -3.35 7.67 7.04
C LEU A 170 -3.31 6.93 5.70
N ASN A 171 -3.52 5.62 5.70
CA ASN A 171 -3.56 4.83 4.47
C ASN A 171 -4.92 4.15 4.33
N SER A 172 -5.67 4.51 3.29
CA SER A 172 -7.01 3.97 3.01
C SER A 172 -7.27 3.93 1.51
N PRO A 173 -7.67 2.78 0.94
CA PRO A 173 -7.61 1.44 1.52
C PRO A 173 -6.22 1.07 2.05
N GLY A 174 -6.19 0.33 3.16
CA GLY A 174 -5.00 0.11 3.97
C GLY A 174 -4.13 -1.08 3.56
N ASN A 175 -2.82 -0.89 3.60
CA ASN A 175 -1.79 -1.94 3.64
C ASN A 175 -1.20 -1.93 5.05
N PRO A 176 -1.37 -3.01 5.85
CA PRO A 176 -1.59 -4.38 5.38
C PRO A 176 -3.03 -4.92 5.46
N THR A 177 -3.98 -4.17 6.02
CA THR A 177 -5.26 -4.71 6.50
C THR A 177 -6.31 -4.94 5.42
N GLY A 178 -6.18 -4.31 4.25
CA GLY A 178 -7.21 -4.30 3.20
C GLY A 178 -8.47 -3.50 3.57
N GLN A 179 -8.48 -2.83 4.72
CA GLN A 179 -9.63 -2.08 5.22
C GLN A 179 -9.72 -0.69 4.60
N MET A 180 -10.94 -0.15 4.51
CA MET A 180 -11.19 1.22 4.10
C MET A 180 -11.93 1.98 5.20
N LEU A 181 -11.56 3.24 5.41
CA LEU A 181 -12.18 4.06 6.45
C LEU A 181 -13.53 4.59 5.98
N ALA A 182 -14.57 4.41 6.81
CA ALA A 182 -15.91 4.90 6.53
C ALA A 182 -15.96 6.45 6.58
N PRO A 183 -16.82 7.11 5.79
CA PRO A 183 -16.92 8.57 5.76
C PRO A 183 -17.14 9.22 7.13
N ALA A 184 -18.03 8.66 7.97
CA ALA A 184 -18.28 9.17 9.31
C ALA A 184 -17.03 9.12 10.21
N LEU A 185 -16.22 8.08 10.08
CA LEU A 185 -14.96 7.96 10.82
C LEU A 185 -13.91 8.96 10.30
N LEU A 186 -13.85 9.18 8.99
CA LEU A 186 -12.98 10.19 8.38
C LEU A 186 -13.33 11.60 8.85
N GLU A 187 -14.61 11.92 8.97
CA GLU A 187 -15.10 13.20 9.50
C GLU A 187 -14.70 13.40 10.97
N GLU A 188 -14.85 12.37 11.81
CA GLU A 188 -14.42 12.43 13.21
C GLU A 188 -12.90 12.60 13.36
N ILE A 189 -12.10 11.89 12.55
CA ILE A 189 -10.64 12.06 12.51
C ILE A 189 -10.27 13.46 12.01
N ALA A 190 -10.94 13.96 10.96
CA ALA A 190 -10.74 15.30 10.42
C ALA A 190 -10.97 16.38 11.48
N ASP A 191 -12.03 16.26 12.28
CA ASP A 191 -12.33 17.19 13.37
C ASP A 191 -11.26 17.20 14.46
N ILE A 192 -10.73 16.03 14.82
CA ILE A 192 -9.61 15.94 15.76
C ILE A 192 -8.38 16.62 15.15
N CYS A 193 -8.02 16.27 13.91
CA CYS A 193 -6.84 16.83 13.24
C CYS A 193 -6.93 18.35 13.09
N ARG A 194 -8.11 18.90 12.81
CA ARG A 194 -8.34 20.35 12.73
C ARG A 194 -8.15 21.04 14.07
N ARG A 195 -8.76 20.51 15.14
CA ARG A 195 -8.64 21.09 16.49
C ARG A 195 -7.21 21.08 17.00
N GLU A 196 -6.51 19.97 16.77
CA GLU A 196 -5.13 19.74 17.22
C GLU A 196 -4.07 20.22 16.21
N LYS A 197 -4.48 20.83 15.09
CA LYS A 197 -3.61 21.33 14.00
C LYS A 197 -2.61 20.28 13.47
N VAL A 198 -3.07 19.03 13.38
CA VAL A 198 -2.30 17.92 12.83
C VAL A 198 -2.28 18.03 11.32
N LEU A 199 -1.11 17.86 10.71
CA LEU A 199 -1.01 17.68 9.26
C LEU A 199 -1.26 16.20 8.92
N VAL A 200 -2.09 15.92 7.93
CA VAL A 200 -2.39 14.56 7.47
C VAL A 200 -1.66 14.28 6.16
N LEU A 201 -0.84 13.22 6.12
CA LEU A 201 -0.44 12.57 4.87
C LEU A 201 -1.41 11.44 4.58
N SER A 202 -2.36 11.70 3.67
CA SER A 202 -3.34 10.73 3.21
C SER A 202 -2.74 9.93 2.06
N ASP A 203 -2.20 8.75 2.33
CA ASP A 203 -1.73 7.80 1.31
C ASP A 203 -2.93 7.04 0.72
N GLU A 204 -3.33 7.44 -0.48
CA GLU A 204 -4.50 6.95 -1.21
C GLU A 204 -4.08 6.14 -2.44
N ILE A 205 -2.89 5.53 -2.42
CA ILE A 205 -2.36 4.74 -3.54
C ILE A 205 -3.27 3.57 -3.97
N TYR A 206 -4.15 3.09 -3.08
CA TYR A 206 -5.16 2.05 -3.34
C TYR A 206 -6.58 2.61 -3.56
N GLY A 207 -6.77 3.94 -3.61
CA GLY A 207 -8.09 4.57 -3.65
C GLY A 207 -8.96 4.16 -4.86
N LEU A 208 -8.33 3.75 -5.96
CA LEU A 208 -9.03 3.24 -7.16
C LEU A 208 -9.12 1.72 -7.23
N THR A 209 -8.71 1.03 -6.18
CA THR A 209 -8.85 -0.42 -6.00
C THR A 209 -9.82 -0.75 -4.86
N ALA A 210 -10.83 0.09 -4.63
CA ALA A 210 -11.87 -0.13 -3.61
C ALA A 210 -12.93 -1.13 -4.10
N PHE A 211 -13.42 -1.99 -3.20
CA PHE A 211 -14.31 -3.09 -3.53
C PHE A 211 -15.78 -2.72 -3.25
N GLY A 212 -16.62 -2.70 -4.29
CA GLY A 212 -18.07 -2.52 -4.16
C GLY A 212 -18.54 -1.12 -3.73
N GLN A 213 -17.63 -0.23 -3.35
CA GLN A 213 -17.91 1.16 -2.96
C GLN A 213 -16.75 2.07 -3.38
N GLU A 214 -17.03 3.37 -3.46
CA GLU A 214 -16.03 4.38 -3.79
C GLU A 214 -15.20 4.78 -2.57
N HIS A 215 -13.91 5.01 -2.78
CA HIS A 215 -13.03 5.57 -1.76
C HIS A 215 -13.34 7.05 -1.52
N VAL A 216 -13.36 7.44 -0.24
CA VAL A 216 -13.53 8.83 0.18
C VAL A 216 -12.24 9.34 0.80
N SER A 217 -11.69 10.42 0.23
CA SER A 217 -10.51 11.08 0.79
C SER A 217 -10.86 11.87 2.05
N ILE A 218 -10.01 11.80 3.08
CA ILE A 218 -10.12 12.67 4.25
C ILE A 218 -10.01 14.16 3.88
N SER A 219 -9.36 14.49 2.76
CA SER A 219 -9.26 15.88 2.27
C SER A 219 -10.60 16.48 1.86
N ARG A 220 -11.67 15.68 1.73
CA ARG A 220 -13.05 16.18 1.58
C ARG A 220 -13.55 16.84 2.87
N PHE A 221 -13.12 16.33 4.02
CA PHE A 221 -13.50 16.82 5.34
C PHE A 221 -12.47 17.77 5.94
N TYR A 222 -11.18 17.63 5.59
CA TYR A 222 -10.07 18.45 6.11
C TYR A 222 -9.10 18.91 5.01
N PRO A 223 -9.57 19.66 4.00
CA PRO A 223 -8.75 20.08 2.86
C PRO A 223 -7.55 20.97 3.24
N GLU A 224 -7.68 21.78 4.29
CA GLU A 224 -6.71 22.78 4.75
C GLU A 224 -5.47 22.17 5.42
N GLY A 225 -5.56 20.92 5.89
CA GLY A 225 -4.48 20.22 6.59
C GLY A 225 -4.20 18.82 6.07
N THR A 226 -4.55 18.52 4.81
CA THR A 226 -4.29 17.21 4.19
C THR A 226 -3.44 17.33 2.93
N VAL A 227 -2.32 16.61 2.91
CA VAL A 227 -1.60 16.26 1.67
C VAL A 227 -2.11 14.90 1.21
N VAL A 228 -2.68 14.83 0.00
CA VAL A 228 -3.07 13.56 -0.61
C VAL A 228 -1.90 13.03 -1.41
N VAL A 229 -1.50 11.77 -1.19
CA VAL A 229 -0.41 11.10 -1.89
C VAL A 229 -0.95 9.89 -2.64
N GLY A 230 -0.47 9.68 -3.86
CA GLY A 230 -0.92 8.57 -4.70
C GLY A 230 -0.01 8.29 -5.89
N GLY A 231 -0.56 7.64 -6.91
CA GLY A 231 0.16 7.25 -8.12
C GLY A 231 -0.68 6.32 -8.98
N LYS A 232 -0.09 5.67 -9.99
CA LYS A 232 -0.79 4.71 -10.87
C LYS A 232 -0.29 3.26 -10.72
N SER A 233 0.52 3.01 -9.70
CA SER A 233 1.20 1.72 -9.54
C SER A 233 0.28 0.55 -9.22
N LYS A 234 -0.91 0.79 -8.65
CA LYS A 234 -1.77 -0.27 -8.09
C LYS A 234 -2.98 -0.58 -8.95
N HIS A 235 -3.68 0.44 -9.44
CA HIS A 235 -4.87 0.25 -10.29
C HIS A 235 -4.57 0.19 -11.80
N LEU A 236 -3.36 0.52 -12.25
CA LEU A 236 -2.92 0.41 -13.65
C LEU A 236 -1.63 -0.41 -13.81
N SER A 237 -1.21 -1.12 -12.76
CA SER A 237 0.03 -1.93 -12.75
C SER A 237 1.31 -1.20 -13.16
N LEU A 238 1.37 0.13 -12.97
CA LEU A 238 2.55 0.94 -13.31
C LEU A 238 3.59 0.96 -12.18
N GLY A 239 3.80 -0.17 -11.51
CA GLY A 239 4.70 -0.30 -10.36
C GLY A 239 6.15 0.03 -10.71
N GLY A 240 6.65 -0.58 -11.79
CA GLY A 240 8.00 -0.37 -12.32
C GLY A 240 8.23 1.01 -12.95
N TRP A 241 7.17 1.77 -13.25
CA TRP A 241 7.29 3.09 -13.88
C TRP A 241 7.69 4.19 -12.90
N ARG A 242 7.63 3.91 -11.59
CA ARG A 242 8.09 4.82 -10.53
C ARG A 242 7.51 6.23 -10.66
N LEU A 243 6.19 6.35 -10.78
CA LEU A 243 5.50 7.65 -10.82
C LEU A 243 4.60 7.83 -9.60
N GLY A 244 4.86 8.88 -8.83
CA GLY A 244 4.05 9.28 -7.67
C GLY A 244 3.51 10.70 -7.86
N ILE A 245 2.37 10.97 -7.24
CA ILE A 245 1.76 12.29 -7.18
C ILE A 245 1.48 12.67 -5.74
N ALA A 246 1.52 13.96 -5.46
CA ALA A 246 0.96 14.53 -4.25
C ALA A 246 0.17 15.79 -4.56
N ILE A 247 -0.88 16.03 -3.78
CA ILE A 247 -1.73 17.22 -3.85
C ILE A 247 -1.67 17.87 -2.47
N VAL A 248 -1.04 19.05 -2.40
CA VAL A 248 -0.94 19.82 -1.15
C VAL A 248 -2.25 20.57 -0.83
N PRO A 249 -2.46 20.96 0.44
CA PRO A 249 -3.56 21.84 0.82
C PRO A 249 -3.68 23.11 -0.05
N PRO A 250 -4.86 23.72 -0.16
CA PRO A 250 -4.97 25.04 -0.77
C PRO A 250 -4.31 26.11 0.11
N GLY A 251 -3.99 27.26 -0.49
CA GLY A 251 -3.45 28.41 0.22
C GLY A 251 -1.94 28.36 0.47
N GLU A 252 -1.45 29.33 1.25
CA GLU A 252 -0.03 29.60 1.43
C GLU A 252 0.73 28.45 2.12
N SER A 253 0.13 27.81 3.12
CA SER A 253 0.73 26.66 3.83
C SER A 253 1.01 25.50 2.87
N GLY A 254 0.05 25.18 1.99
CA GLY A 254 0.21 24.18 0.95
C GLY A 254 1.29 24.56 -0.06
N GLN A 255 1.32 25.81 -0.51
CA GLN A 255 2.38 26.28 -1.42
C GLN A 255 3.78 26.17 -0.79
N ARG A 256 3.91 26.47 0.50
CA ARG A 256 5.18 26.23 1.23
C ARG A 256 5.54 24.75 1.26
N LEU A 257 4.59 23.85 1.52
CA LEU A 257 4.84 22.40 1.48
C LEU A 257 5.28 21.93 0.08
N LEU A 258 4.64 22.42 -0.98
CA LEU A 258 5.02 22.11 -2.36
C LEU A 258 6.44 22.59 -2.68
N GLN A 259 6.76 23.84 -2.33
CA GLN A 259 8.09 24.40 -2.55
C GLN A 259 9.15 23.62 -1.77
N SER A 260 8.86 23.21 -0.53
CA SER A 260 9.74 22.35 0.26
C SER A 260 9.95 20.99 -0.43
N ALA A 261 8.87 20.32 -0.85
CA ALA A 261 8.98 19.04 -1.56
C ALA A 261 9.76 19.16 -2.89
N ALA A 262 9.58 20.26 -3.62
CA ALA A 262 10.31 20.54 -4.86
C ALA A 262 11.80 20.82 -4.64
N LYS A 263 12.18 21.54 -3.57
CA LYS A 263 13.57 21.75 -3.15
C LYS A 263 14.23 20.46 -2.68
N ILE A 264 13.51 19.65 -1.91
CA ILE A 264 13.97 18.32 -1.53
C ILE A 264 14.20 17.46 -2.77
N GLY A 265 13.27 17.52 -3.72
CA GLY A 265 13.37 16.81 -4.97
C GLY A 265 14.55 17.24 -5.83
N SER A 266 14.90 18.54 -5.87
CA SER A 266 16.07 19.00 -6.61
C SER A 266 17.37 18.38 -6.11
N GLU A 267 17.50 18.20 -4.80
CA GLU A 267 18.70 17.61 -4.18
C GLU A 267 18.73 16.07 -4.24
N LEU A 268 17.57 15.41 -4.24
CA LEU A 268 17.51 13.95 -4.11
C LEU A 268 17.27 13.20 -5.41
N TRP A 269 16.48 13.76 -6.34
CA TRP A 269 16.11 13.05 -7.57
C TRP A 269 15.95 13.93 -8.81
N SER A 270 16.20 15.24 -8.69
CA SER A 270 15.93 16.27 -9.72
C SER A 270 14.46 16.37 -10.15
N THR A 271 13.94 15.37 -10.87
CA THR A 271 12.54 15.26 -11.32
C THR A 271 12.22 13.80 -11.68
N ALA A 272 10.94 13.43 -11.78
CA ALA A 272 10.57 12.11 -12.27
C ALA A 272 10.96 11.91 -13.76
N SER A 273 11.16 10.68 -14.20
CA SER A 273 11.59 10.38 -15.58
C SER A 273 10.68 11.02 -16.62
N ALA A 274 11.27 11.77 -17.56
CA ALA A 274 10.51 12.60 -18.50
C ALA A 274 9.59 11.80 -19.43
N PRO A 275 10.04 10.73 -20.13
CA PRO A 275 9.14 9.91 -20.96
C PRO A 275 7.94 9.36 -20.19
N ILE A 276 8.17 8.99 -18.93
CA ILE A 276 7.12 8.47 -18.04
C ILE A 276 6.13 9.57 -17.68
N GLN A 277 6.58 10.79 -17.39
CA GLN A 277 5.68 11.91 -17.10
C GLN A 277 4.80 12.27 -18.30
N TYR A 278 5.35 12.29 -19.51
CA TYR A 278 4.56 12.53 -20.73
C TYR A 278 3.53 11.42 -20.94
N ALA A 279 3.92 10.15 -20.85
CA ALA A 279 2.99 9.03 -20.98
C ALA A 279 1.90 9.02 -19.88
N ALA A 280 2.25 9.51 -18.69
CA ALA A 280 1.30 9.60 -17.58
C ALA A 280 0.19 10.63 -17.81
N VAL A 281 0.38 11.62 -18.69
CA VAL A 281 -0.70 12.54 -19.08
C VAL A 281 -1.89 11.73 -19.60
N THR A 282 -1.64 10.72 -20.43
CA THR A 282 -2.66 9.76 -20.89
C THR A 282 -3.27 8.96 -19.75
N ALA A 283 -2.47 8.52 -18.77
CA ALA A 283 -2.97 7.74 -17.62
C ALA A 283 -3.85 8.55 -16.64
N TYR A 284 -3.72 9.88 -16.63
CA TYR A 284 -4.56 10.81 -15.89
C TYR A 284 -5.62 11.49 -16.76
N ALA A 285 -5.71 11.16 -18.04
CA ALA A 285 -6.81 11.62 -18.88
C ALA A 285 -8.14 11.08 -18.35
N ASP A 286 -9.20 11.87 -18.54
CA ASP A 286 -10.57 11.44 -18.22
C ASP A 286 -11.09 10.51 -19.31
N ASP A 287 -10.54 9.31 -19.34
CA ASP A 287 -10.74 8.35 -20.43
C ASP A 287 -11.61 7.18 -19.98
N ALA A 288 -12.69 6.93 -20.73
CA ALA A 288 -13.67 5.90 -20.40
C ALA A 288 -13.08 4.48 -20.50
N GLU A 289 -12.18 4.22 -21.46
CA GLU A 289 -11.55 2.91 -21.63
C GLU A 289 -10.63 2.61 -20.44
N LEU A 290 -9.79 3.58 -20.04
CA LEU A 290 -8.94 3.44 -18.86
C LEU A 290 -9.76 3.26 -17.57
N ALA A 291 -10.87 3.98 -17.42
CA ALA A 291 -11.76 3.83 -16.28
C ALA A 291 -12.41 2.43 -16.25
N ALA A 292 -12.86 1.91 -17.39
CA ALA A 292 -13.40 0.56 -17.50
C ALA A 292 -12.33 -0.49 -17.19
N TYR A 293 -11.10 -0.29 -17.66
CA TYR A 293 -9.97 -1.18 -17.38
C TYR A 293 -9.62 -1.24 -15.88
N ILE A 294 -9.60 -0.09 -15.19
CA ILE A 294 -9.40 -0.02 -13.74
C ILE A 294 -10.51 -0.78 -12.99
N LYS A 295 -11.78 -0.57 -13.37
CA LYS A 295 -12.92 -1.27 -12.77
C LYS A 295 -12.80 -2.79 -12.95
N LYS A 296 -12.42 -3.25 -14.15
CA LYS A 296 -12.17 -4.67 -14.44
C LYS A 296 -11.07 -5.26 -13.56
N CYS A 297 -9.90 -4.63 -13.51
CA CYS A 297 -8.79 -5.08 -12.68
C CYS A 297 -9.16 -5.10 -11.18
N THR A 298 -9.92 -4.10 -10.73
CA THR A 298 -10.38 -4.01 -9.34
C THR A 298 -11.37 -5.13 -8.99
N ALA A 299 -12.30 -5.47 -9.90
CA ALA A 299 -13.22 -6.58 -9.70
C ALA A 299 -12.46 -7.92 -9.60
N LEU A 300 -11.43 -8.13 -10.42
CA LEU A 300 -10.57 -9.31 -10.33
C LEU A 300 -9.80 -9.36 -9.01
N HIS A 301 -9.23 -8.24 -8.55
CA HIS A 301 -8.63 -8.18 -7.21
C HIS A 301 -9.65 -8.53 -6.12
N ALA A 302 -10.86 -7.95 -6.18
CA ALA A 302 -11.92 -8.19 -5.22
C ALA A 302 -12.30 -9.68 -5.13
N ALA A 303 -12.56 -10.32 -6.27
CA ALA A 303 -12.88 -11.74 -6.35
C ALA A 303 -11.78 -12.61 -5.72
N ARG A 304 -10.52 -12.37 -6.10
CA ARG A 304 -9.36 -13.11 -5.60
C ARG A 304 -9.15 -12.95 -4.11
N THR A 305 -9.22 -11.72 -3.60
CA THR A 305 -8.99 -11.45 -2.17
C THR A 305 -10.15 -11.95 -1.32
N ARG A 306 -11.39 -11.83 -1.78
CA ARG A 306 -12.57 -12.39 -1.09
C ARG A 306 -12.57 -13.92 -1.08
N PHE A 307 -12.10 -14.56 -2.14
CA PHE A 307 -11.95 -16.01 -2.18
C PHE A 307 -11.01 -16.52 -1.09
N LEU A 308 -9.80 -15.97 -1.00
CA LEU A 308 -8.85 -16.34 0.05
C LEU A 308 -9.42 -16.01 1.44
N TRP A 309 -10.08 -14.86 1.61
CA TRP A 309 -10.72 -14.49 2.86
C TRP A 309 -11.79 -15.50 3.31
N ARG A 310 -12.73 -15.88 2.43
CA ARG A 310 -13.77 -16.88 2.72
C ARG A 310 -13.16 -18.21 3.15
N GLY A 311 -12.17 -18.71 2.39
CA GLY A 311 -11.51 -19.97 2.71
C GLY A 311 -10.74 -19.92 4.04
N LEU A 312 -10.09 -18.80 4.37
CA LEU A 312 -9.45 -18.62 5.70
C LEU A 312 -10.49 -18.59 6.83
N CYS A 313 -11.65 -17.96 6.62
CA CYS A 313 -12.75 -17.99 7.57
C CYS A 313 -13.30 -19.41 7.80
N GLU A 314 -13.47 -20.20 6.73
CA GLU A 314 -13.89 -21.62 6.83
C GLU A 314 -12.87 -22.48 7.57
N LEU A 315 -11.60 -22.09 7.53
CA LEU A 315 -10.49 -22.71 8.26
C LEU A 315 -10.30 -22.17 9.69
N ASP A 316 -11.22 -21.37 10.22
CA ASP A 316 -11.14 -20.77 11.56
C ASP A 316 -9.90 -19.87 11.76
N VAL A 317 -9.53 -19.13 10.72
CA VAL A 317 -8.55 -18.04 10.75
C VAL A 317 -9.23 -16.74 10.29
N PRO A 318 -10.19 -16.22 11.06
CA PRO A 318 -10.96 -15.06 10.63
C PRO A 318 -10.09 -13.79 10.57
N CYS A 319 -10.38 -12.97 9.57
CA CYS A 319 -9.88 -11.60 9.49
C CYS A 319 -10.94 -10.68 8.89
N ALA A 320 -10.73 -9.38 8.96
CA ALA A 320 -11.70 -8.42 8.42
C ALA A 320 -11.88 -8.60 6.91
N GLU A 321 -13.13 -8.55 6.43
CA GLU A 321 -13.43 -8.67 5.00
C GLU A 321 -12.70 -7.55 4.24
N PRO A 322 -11.94 -7.87 3.18
CA PRO A 322 -11.20 -6.86 2.44
C PRO A 322 -12.15 -5.89 1.75
N MET A 323 -11.87 -4.59 1.88
CA MET A 323 -12.65 -3.50 1.28
C MET A 323 -11.91 -2.80 0.14
N GLY A 324 -10.63 -3.10 -0.07
CA GLY A 324 -9.85 -2.61 -1.21
C GLY A 324 -8.39 -3.06 -1.21
N GLY A 325 -7.71 -2.78 -2.32
CA GLY A 325 -6.34 -3.24 -2.54
C GLY A 325 -6.32 -4.71 -2.92
N PHE A 326 -5.46 -5.49 -2.27
CA PHE A 326 -5.33 -6.94 -2.49
C PHE A 326 -4.65 -7.63 -1.30
N TYR A 327 -4.93 -7.13 -0.09
CA TYR A 327 -4.31 -7.60 1.14
C TYR A 327 -5.32 -8.19 2.13
N LEU A 328 -4.86 -9.16 2.90
CA LEU A 328 -5.49 -9.65 4.12
C LEU A 328 -4.48 -9.61 5.26
N PHE A 329 -4.98 -9.47 6.48
CA PHE A 329 -4.16 -9.46 7.68
C PHE A 329 -4.74 -10.38 8.76
N PRO A 330 -4.72 -11.72 8.54
CA PRO A 330 -5.15 -12.69 9.52
C PRO A 330 -4.27 -12.74 10.76
N ASN A 331 -4.90 -13.09 11.87
CA ASN A 331 -4.27 -13.31 13.16
C ASN A 331 -4.44 -14.78 13.55
N PHE A 332 -3.33 -15.41 13.97
CA PHE A 332 -3.27 -16.83 14.34
C PHE A 332 -3.15 -17.03 15.85
N ASP A 333 -3.47 -16.02 16.68
CA ASP A 333 -3.34 -16.13 18.13
C ASP A 333 -4.28 -17.18 18.73
N HIS A 334 -5.38 -17.53 18.05
CA HIS A 334 -6.22 -18.67 18.41
C HIS A 334 -5.41 -19.97 18.51
N TRP A 335 -4.41 -20.14 17.66
CA TRP A 335 -3.54 -21.32 17.55
C TRP A 335 -2.23 -21.19 18.34
N LYS A 336 -2.08 -20.13 19.14
CA LYS A 336 -0.81 -19.76 19.79
C LYS A 336 -0.23 -20.85 20.70
N LYS A 337 -1.08 -21.62 21.39
CA LYS A 337 -0.63 -22.73 22.25
C LYS A 337 0.00 -23.85 21.43
N GLN A 338 -0.68 -24.27 20.36
CA GLN A 338 -0.24 -25.34 19.46
C GLN A 338 1.01 -24.91 18.68
N LEU A 339 1.04 -23.66 18.22
CA LEU A 339 2.20 -23.06 17.57
C LEU A 339 3.41 -23.00 18.51
N SER A 340 3.21 -22.60 19.77
CA SER A 340 4.27 -22.61 20.77
C SER A 340 4.83 -24.02 21.03
N ALA A 341 4.01 -25.06 20.97
CA ALA A 341 4.48 -26.45 21.09
C ALA A 341 5.34 -26.90 19.89
N ARG A 342 5.24 -26.20 18.76
CA ARG A 342 6.06 -26.38 17.56
C ARG A 342 7.26 -25.41 17.50
N GLY A 343 7.53 -24.65 18.57
CA GLY A 343 8.61 -23.66 18.61
C GLY A 343 8.32 -22.35 17.87
N VAL A 344 7.05 -22.10 17.50
CA VAL A 344 6.61 -20.86 16.85
C VAL A 344 6.11 -19.90 17.92
N HIS A 345 6.88 -18.84 18.20
CA HIS A 345 6.58 -17.88 19.27
C HIS A 345 6.31 -16.47 18.76
N THR A 346 6.79 -16.14 17.56
CA THR A 346 6.66 -14.82 16.95
C THR A 346 6.00 -14.88 15.56
N SER A 347 5.51 -13.74 15.06
CA SER A 347 5.02 -13.65 13.68
C SER A 347 6.12 -13.98 12.66
N VAL A 348 7.39 -13.73 12.97
CA VAL A 348 8.55 -14.09 12.14
C VAL A 348 8.72 -15.62 12.09
N ASP A 349 8.63 -16.28 13.24
CA ASP A 349 8.67 -17.75 13.31
C ASP A 349 7.52 -18.35 12.51
N LEU A 350 6.32 -17.79 12.62
CA LEU A 350 5.15 -18.26 11.89
C LEU A 350 5.32 -18.10 10.37
N ALA A 351 5.81 -16.94 9.91
CA ALA A 351 6.07 -16.70 8.50
C ALA A 351 7.13 -17.66 7.94
N ARG A 352 8.18 -17.96 8.71
CA ARG A 352 9.21 -18.94 8.36
C ARG A 352 8.66 -20.36 8.34
N PHE A 353 7.90 -20.75 9.35
CA PHE A 353 7.29 -22.08 9.46
C PHE A 353 6.37 -22.38 8.27
N LEU A 354 5.52 -21.43 7.87
CA LEU A 354 4.67 -21.57 6.68
C LEU A 354 5.48 -21.67 5.37
N LEU A 355 6.58 -20.94 5.26
CA LEU A 355 7.43 -21.00 4.08
C LEU A 355 8.16 -22.34 3.97
N ASP A 356 8.81 -22.78 5.05
CA ASP A 356 9.68 -23.94 5.03
C ASP A 356 8.86 -25.25 4.95
N GLU A 357 7.81 -25.39 5.77
CA GLU A 357 7.03 -26.62 5.86
C GLU A 357 5.88 -26.70 4.85
N PHE A 358 5.26 -25.55 4.53
CA PHE A 358 4.06 -25.50 3.69
C PHE A 358 4.24 -24.74 2.38
N GLN A 359 5.44 -24.22 2.09
CA GLN A 359 5.78 -23.51 0.86
C GLN A 359 4.88 -22.28 0.59
N VAL A 360 4.39 -21.64 1.65
CA VAL A 360 3.60 -20.41 1.60
C VAL A 360 4.42 -19.24 2.12
N ALA A 361 4.84 -18.34 1.22
CA ALA A 361 5.62 -17.16 1.59
C ALA A 361 4.71 -16.01 1.99
N THR A 362 4.83 -15.50 3.21
CA THR A 362 4.04 -14.38 3.77
C THR A 362 4.94 -13.28 4.30
N LEU A 363 4.38 -12.22 4.91
CA LEU A 363 5.16 -11.27 5.70
C LEU A 363 4.66 -11.22 7.16
N PRO A 364 5.57 -11.22 8.15
CA PRO A 364 5.19 -11.20 9.55
C PRO A 364 4.58 -9.84 9.96
N GLY A 365 3.59 -9.87 10.85
CA GLY A 365 2.90 -8.68 11.35
C GLY A 365 3.83 -7.66 12.03
N SER A 366 4.89 -8.15 12.69
CA SER A 366 5.93 -7.33 13.31
C SER A 366 6.53 -6.29 12.36
N ASP A 367 6.67 -6.60 11.07
CA ASP A 367 7.17 -5.69 10.05
C ASP A 367 6.26 -4.47 9.83
N PHE A 368 4.98 -4.61 10.18
CA PHE A 368 3.94 -3.59 10.07
C PHE A 368 3.67 -2.89 11.41
N GLY A 369 4.44 -3.21 12.45
CA GLY A 369 4.40 -2.54 13.76
C GLY A 369 3.45 -3.18 14.78
N THR A 370 2.98 -4.42 14.56
CA THR A 370 2.34 -5.21 15.61
C THR A 370 3.39 -5.74 16.61
N PRO A 371 3.01 -6.12 17.84
CA PRO A 371 3.91 -6.83 18.74
C PRO A 371 4.42 -8.13 18.10
N ASP A 372 5.68 -8.51 18.31
CA ASP A 372 6.27 -9.74 17.73
C ASP A 372 5.51 -11.01 18.12
N THR A 373 4.90 -11.00 19.31
CA THR A 373 4.12 -12.13 19.83
C THR A 373 2.67 -12.14 19.34
N GLU A 374 2.21 -11.11 18.64
CA GLU A 374 0.94 -11.14 17.92
C GLU A 374 1.16 -11.89 16.61
N LEU A 375 0.57 -13.07 16.47
CA LEU A 375 0.81 -13.98 15.36
C LEU A 375 0.03 -13.58 14.10
N SER A 376 0.15 -12.32 13.69
CA SER A 376 -0.50 -11.78 12.50
C SER A 376 0.41 -11.90 11.28
N LEU A 377 -0.17 -12.12 10.09
CA LEU A 377 0.56 -12.20 8.82
C LEU A 377 -0.08 -11.28 7.79
N ARG A 378 0.71 -10.64 6.94
CA ARG A 378 0.23 -9.96 5.74
C ARG A 378 0.25 -10.90 4.55
N LEU A 379 -0.92 -11.10 3.96
CA LEU A 379 -1.13 -11.88 2.75
C LEU A 379 -1.50 -10.95 1.59
N SER A 380 -0.93 -11.18 0.42
CA SER A 380 -1.18 -10.43 -0.82
C SER A 380 -1.62 -11.39 -1.92
N THR A 381 -2.82 -11.21 -2.46
CA THR A 381 -3.37 -12.10 -3.49
C THR A 381 -2.98 -11.72 -4.91
N SER A 382 -2.18 -10.65 -5.07
CA SER A 382 -1.91 -10.01 -6.35
C SER A 382 -0.86 -10.70 -7.21
N TYR A 383 -0.10 -11.65 -6.65
CA TYR A 383 1.01 -12.30 -7.34
C TYR A 383 0.76 -13.76 -7.70
N VAL A 384 0.20 -14.55 -6.79
CA VAL A 384 -0.17 -15.97 -7.03
C VAL A 384 -1.01 -16.08 -8.30
N ASP A 385 -0.77 -17.06 -9.17
CA ASP A 385 -1.41 -17.21 -10.49
C ASP A 385 -1.13 -16.07 -11.51
N LEU A 386 -0.39 -15.03 -11.15
CA LEU A 386 -0.03 -13.88 -11.99
C LEU A 386 1.50 -13.68 -12.03
N GLU A 387 2.26 -14.76 -11.84
CA GLU A 387 3.71 -14.71 -11.68
C GLU A 387 4.40 -14.27 -12.97
N THR A 388 3.80 -14.58 -14.14
CA THR A 388 4.29 -14.20 -15.47
C THR A 388 3.31 -13.27 -16.18
N ASP A 389 3.82 -12.47 -17.13
CA ASP A 389 3.00 -11.54 -17.89
C ASP A 389 1.96 -12.28 -18.76
N GLU A 390 2.31 -13.48 -19.26
CA GLU A 390 1.39 -14.35 -20.01
C GLU A 390 0.21 -14.81 -19.13
N LYS A 391 0.47 -15.27 -17.91
CA LYS A 391 -0.59 -15.65 -16.96
C LYS A 391 -1.48 -14.45 -16.63
N ALA A 392 -0.88 -13.28 -16.42
CA ALA A 392 -1.63 -12.06 -16.13
C ALA A 392 -2.47 -11.57 -17.32
N ALA A 393 -1.99 -11.72 -18.55
CA ALA A 393 -2.76 -11.41 -19.76
C ALA A 393 -3.95 -12.35 -19.94
N LYS A 394 -3.73 -13.66 -19.81
CA LYS A 394 -4.79 -14.68 -19.88
C LYS A 394 -5.90 -14.43 -18.85
N MET A 395 -5.56 -13.91 -17.66
CA MET A 395 -6.53 -13.54 -16.64
C MET A 395 -7.51 -12.46 -17.13
N ILE A 396 -6.99 -11.41 -17.77
CA ILE A 396 -7.82 -10.31 -18.29
C ILE A 396 -8.68 -10.80 -19.46
N GLU A 397 -8.09 -11.53 -20.42
CA GLU A 397 -8.80 -12.05 -21.59
C GLU A 397 -9.98 -12.96 -21.21
N ARG A 398 -9.81 -13.78 -20.18
CA ARG A 398 -10.85 -14.71 -19.72
C ARG A 398 -11.93 -14.05 -18.88
N SER A 399 -11.60 -12.96 -18.17
CA SER A 399 -12.65 -12.17 -17.51
C SER A 399 -13.66 -11.58 -18.52
N ASP A 400 -13.27 -11.44 -19.79
CA ASP A 400 -14.13 -10.95 -20.86
C ASP A 400 -15.08 -12.03 -21.44
N SER A 401 -14.92 -13.30 -21.07
CA SER A 401 -15.80 -14.38 -21.52
C SER A 401 -17.09 -14.54 -20.69
N GLY A 402 -17.29 -13.70 -19.67
CA GLY A 402 -18.52 -13.69 -18.85
C GLY A 402 -18.62 -14.80 -17.81
N MET A 403 -17.51 -15.44 -17.44
CA MET A 403 -17.48 -16.51 -16.45
C MET A 403 -17.85 -16.04 -15.04
N SER A 404 -18.50 -16.91 -14.26
CA SER A 404 -18.77 -16.66 -12.84
C SER A 404 -17.48 -16.57 -12.02
N GLU A 405 -17.52 -15.85 -10.89
CA GLU A 405 -16.39 -15.73 -9.96
C GLU A 405 -15.85 -17.10 -9.53
N GLU A 406 -16.74 -18.04 -9.20
CA GLU A 406 -16.38 -19.41 -8.81
C GLU A 406 -15.69 -20.19 -9.93
N SER A 407 -16.18 -20.05 -11.17
CA SER A 407 -15.56 -20.72 -12.32
C SER A 407 -14.21 -20.08 -12.66
N LEU A 408 -14.11 -18.75 -12.54
CA LEU A 408 -12.85 -18.03 -12.71
C LEU A 408 -11.82 -18.55 -11.69
N LEU A 409 -12.17 -18.61 -10.40
CA LEU A 409 -11.30 -19.06 -9.30
C LEU A 409 -10.93 -20.54 -9.39
N ARG A 410 -11.88 -21.42 -9.70
CA ARG A 410 -11.59 -22.86 -9.87
C ARG A 410 -10.67 -23.12 -11.06
N ASP A 411 -10.99 -22.55 -12.23
CA ASP A 411 -10.35 -22.94 -13.48
C ASP A 411 -9.08 -22.14 -13.74
N TYR A 412 -8.93 -20.96 -13.12
CA TYR A 412 -7.82 -20.02 -13.39
C TYR A 412 -7.11 -19.46 -12.15
N HIS A 413 -7.50 -19.89 -10.94
CA HIS A 413 -6.72 -19.67 -9.73
C HIS A 413 -6.37 -20.97 -8.99
N PRO A 414 -5.80 -21.98 -9.69
CA PRO A 414 -5.41 -23.23 -9.04
C PRO A 414 -4.38 -22.98 -7.93
N GLY A 415 -3.51 -21.97 -8.07
CA GLY A 415 -2.56 -21.60 -7.02
C GLY A 415 -3.24 -21.03 -5.78
N MET A 416 -4.29 -20.21 -5.94
CA MET A 416 -5.06 -19.72 -4.79
C MET A 416 -5.83 -20.84 -4.07
N ASN A 417 -6.36 -21.81 -4.81
CA ASN A 417 -6.95 -23.02 -4.20
C ASN A 417 -5.90 -23.81 -3.43
N GLU A 418 -4.74 -24.04 -4.02
CA GLU A 418 -3.66 -24.77 -3.37
C GLU A 418 -3.15 -24.04 -2.11
N VAL A 419 -3.11 -22.70 -2.11
CA VAL A 419 -2.85 -21.92 -0.89
C VAL A 419 -3.81 -22.29 0.24
N LEU A 420 -5.12 -22.41 -0.02
CA LEU A 420 -6.09 -22.83 0.99
C LEU A 420 -5.88 -24.28 1.44
N VAL A 421 -5.53 -25.18 0.52
CA VAL A 421 -5.16 -26.58 0.86
C VAL A 421 -3.96 -26.62 1.78
N ARG A 422 -2.93 -25.80 1.53
CA ARG A 422 -1.73 -25.68 2.38
C ARG A 422 -2.07 -25.11 3.75
N PHE A 423 -2.90 -24.06 3.83
CA PHE A 423 -3.39 -23.55 5.12
C PHE A 423 -4.21 -24.59 5.88
N GLY A 424 -5.09 -25.34 5.22
CA GLY A 424 -5.85 -26.43 5.85
C GLY A 424 -4.95 -27.54 6.39
N SER A 425 -3.91 -27.90 5.62
CA SER A 425 -2.91 -28.91 6.03
C SER A 425 -2.09 -28.40 7.23
N PHE A 426 -1.69 -27.13 7.20
CA PHE A 426 -1.02 -26.46 8.32
C PHE A 426 -1.86 -26.51 9.59
N LEU A 427 -3.12 -26.08 9.55
CA LEU A 427 -3.97 -26.05 10.74
C LEU A 427 -4.30 -27.47 11.25
N SER A 428 -4.52 -28.44 10.35
CA SER A 428 -4.67 -29.85 10.72
C SER A 428 -3.43 -30.38 11.45
N SER A 429 -2.22 -29.95 11.03
CA SER A 429 -0.97 -30.32 11.70
C SER A 429 -0.86 -29.76 13.12
N LEU A 430 -1.57 -28.68 13.44
CA LEU A 430 -1.61 -28.09 14.77
C LEU A 430 -2.62 -28.79 15.69
N GLN A 431 -3.73 -29.30 15.15
CA GLN A 431 -4.75 -30.03 15.91
C GLN A 431 -4.31 -31.43 16.39
N SER A 432 -3.27 -31.98 15.76
CA SER A 432 -2.69 -33.29 16.12
C SER A 432 -1.69 -33.23 17.30
N VAL A 433 -1.54 -32.07 17.92
CA VAL A 433 -0.68 -31.77 19.08
C VAL A 433 -1.56 -31.41 20.27
#